data_AF-A0ABD1E6R8-F1
#
_entry.id   AF-A0ABD1E6R8-F1
#
_cell.length_a   1.000
_cell.length_b   1.000
_cell.length_c   1.000
_cell.angle_alpha   90.00
_cell.angle_beta   90.00
_cell.angle_gamma   90.00
#
_symmetry.space_group_name_H-M   'P 1'
#
loop_
_entity.id
_entity.type
_entity.pdbx_description
1 polymer ?
#
loop_
_entity_poly.entity_id
_entity_poly.type
_entity_poly.pdbx_seq_one_letter_code
_entity_poly.pdbx_strand_id
1 'polypeptide(L)'
;MDKFGRSSSTINNRKNIKMVHAFPTNTLSYGENDHYDAENRSICNLKEPVHKNDATNKAYVDSKLEELRHADNSTKAYVEVLQGTIQIMENHITSINERLYAVTLEKIPSIEKQINDSNSYMMELLKTSNENIKPAEMWDAIKKLKEKKIISIST
;
A
#
# COMPACT_ATOMS: atom_id res chain seq x y z
N MET A 1 2.45 -38.66 71.38
CA MET A 1 2.18 -37.27 70.98
C MET A 1 2.89 -36.36 71.96
N ASP A 2 3.60 -35.33 71.47
CA ASP A 2 4.22 -34.33 72.37
C ASP A 2 3.22 -33.26 72.80
N LYS A 3 3.63 -32.38 73.72
CA LYS A 3 2.83 -31.24 74.24
C LYS A 3 2.39 -30.22 73.18
N PHE A 4 2.73 -30.44 71.90
CA PHE A 4 2.28 -29.69 70.74
C PHE A 4 1.45 -30.54 69.76
N GLY A 5 0.96 -31.70 70.20
CA GLY A 5 0.07 -32.56 69.43
C GLY A 5 0.72 -33.19 68.20
N ARG A 6 2.05 -33.21 68.09
CA ARG A 6 2.72 -33.81 66.93
C ARG A 6 2.85 -35.31 67.15
N SER A 7 2.26 -36.07 66.24
CA SER A 7 2.49 -37.51 66.14
C SER A 7 3.89 -37.77 65.59
N SER A 8 4.61 -38.64 66.28
CA SER A 8 5.96 -39.08 65.91
C SER A 8 5.95 -39.80 64.57
N SER A 9 6.96 -39.49 63.74
CA SER A 9 7.40 -40.18 62.52
C SER A 9 6.38 -40.42 61.40
N THR A 10 6.35 -39.48 60.44
CA THR A 10 6.33 -39.85 59.01
C THR A 10 7.17 -38.82 58.26
N ILE A 11 8.44 -39.17 58.00
CA ILE A 11 9.32 -38.40 57.11
C ILE A 11 8.78 -38.63 55.70
N ASN A 12 7.79 -37.83 55.31
CA ASN A 12 7.41 -37.71 53.91
C ASN A 12 8.34 -36.70 53.25
N ASN A 13 8.84 -37.11 52.09
CA ASN A 13 9.72 -36.43 51.15
C ASN A 13 9.16 -35.07 50.65
N ARG A 14 8.77 -34.18 51.57
CA ARG A 14 8.28 -32.85 51.25
C ARG A 14 9.49 -31.99 50.92
N LYS A 15 9.56 -31.51 49.67
CA LYS A 15 10.47 -30.44 49.25
C LYS A 15 10.49 -29.38 50.34
N ASN A 16 11.67 -29.14 50.92
CA ASN A 16 11.86 -28.19 51.99
C ASN A 16 11.47 -26.79 51.50
N ILE A 17 10.30 -26.28 51.90
CA ILE A 17 10.03 -24.83 51.83
C ILE A 17 10.87 -24.22 52.94
N LYS A 18 12.06 -23.73 52.59
CA LYS A 18 12.96 -23.05 53.54
C LYS A 18 12.49 -21.60 53.70
N MET A 19 11.52 -21.37 54.60
CA MET A 19 11.27 -20.02 55.10
C MET A 19 12.29 -19.73 56.20
N VAL A 20 13.32 -18.93 55.89
CA VAL A 20 14.30 -18.45 56.88
C VAL A 20 13.69 -17.24 57.59
N HIS A 21 13.42 -17.34 58.89
CA HIS A 21 13.00 -16.20 59.70
C HIS A 21 14.04 -15.84 60.76
N ALA A 22 14.45 -14.57 60.73
CA ALA A 22 14.85 -13.79 61.89
C ALA A 22 14.53 -12.28 61.63
N PHE A 23 13.30 -12.00 61.16
CA PHE A 23 12.70 -10.67 60.84
C PHE A 23 13.42 -9.84 59.74
N PRO A 24 12.73 -9.18 58.77
CA PRO A 24 11.29 -8.93 58.63
C PRO A 24 10.54 -10.00 57.82
N THR A 25 9.22 -9.96 57.88
CA THR A 25 8.28 -10.95 57.35
C THR A 25 8.20 -10.92 55.81
N ASN A 26 9.14 -11.60 55.15
CA ASN A 26 9.04 -11.94 53.72
C ASN A 26 8.10 -13.14 53.53
N THR A 27 6.84 -12.95 53.88
CA THR A 27 5.77 -13.94 53.70
C THR A 27 4.97 -13.58 52.46
N LEU A 28 4.75 -14.55 51.58
CA LEU A 28 3.77 -14.41 50.50
C LEU A 28 2.39 -14.43 51.14
N SER A 29 1.60 -13.37 50.95
CA SER A 29 0.26 -13.28 51.51
C SER A 29 -0.70 -14.18 50.74
N TYR A 30 -1.70 -14.70 51.46
CA TYR A 30 -2.79 -15.47 50.87
C TYR A 30 -3.94 -14.51 50.61
N GLY A 31 -4.29 -14.35 49.34
CA GLY A 31 -5.41 -13.54 48.90
C GLY A 31 -6.75 -14.28 49.01
N GLU A 32 -7.82 -13.60 48.62
CA GLU A 32 -9.14 -14.21 48.49
C GLU A 32 -9.14 -15.24 47.36
N ASN A 33 -9.95 -16.31 47.48
CA ASN A 33 -10.12 -17.40 46.50
C ASN A 33 -8.89 -18.30 46.26
N ASP A 34 -8.15 -18.61 47.31
CA ASP A 34 -7.01 -19.55 47.26
C ASP A 34 -5.86 -19.14 46.34
N HIS A 35 -5.65 -17.83 46.19
CA HIS A 35 -4.57 -17.25 45.42
C HIS A 35 -3.45 -16.71 46.32
N TYR A 36 -2.22 -16.71 45.81
CA TYR A 36 -1.11 -16.03 46.46
C TYR A 36 -0.98 -14.59 45.95
N ASP A 37 -0.85 -13.63 46.87
CA ASP A 37 -0.64 -12.22 46.55
C ASP A 37 0.84 -11.85 46.70
N ALA A 38 1.39 -11.24 45.65
CA ALA A 38 2.77 -10.77 45.61
C ALA A 38 2.93 -9.33 46.15
N GLU A 39 1.85 -8.66 46.55
CA GLU A 39 1.85 -7.30 47.12
C GLU A 39 2.58 -6.26 46.25
N ASN A 40 2.35 -6.32 44.93
CA ASN A 40 3.05 -5.50 43.92
C ASN A 40 4.58 -5.68 43.90
N ARG A 41 5.11 -6.78 44.45
CA ARG A 41 6.54 -7.11 44.40
C ARG A 41 6.87 -7.93 43.15
N SER A 42 8.09 -7.77 42.66
CA SER A 42 8.58 -8.53 41.53
C SER A 42 8.84 -10.01 41.90
N ILE A 43 8.52 -10.90 40.96
CA ILE A 43 8.87 -12.32 41.03
C ILE A 43 10.08 -12.53 40.11
N CYS A 44 11.24 -12.81 40.70
CA CYS A 44 12.48 -13.00 39.95
C CYS A 44 12.80 -14.49 39.71
N ASN A 45 13.72 -14.75 38.78
CA ASN A 45 14.22 -16.09 38.45
C ASN A 45 13.16 -17.08 37.93
N LEU A 46 12.14 -16.59 37.22
CA LEU A 46 11.19 -17.42 36.49
C LEU A 46 11.84 -17.99 35.23
N LYS A 47 11.74 -19.31 35.05
CA LYS A 47 12.13 -19.99 33.81
C LYS A 47 11.19 -19.56 32.68
N GLU A 48 11.65 -19.74 31.44
CA GLU A 48 10.77 -19.60 30.27
C GLU A 48 9.56 -20.55 30.37
N PRO A 49 8.36 -20.07 29.99
CA PRO A 49 7.15 -20.87 30.02
C PRO A 49 7.22 -22.00 28.97
N VAL A 50 6.72 -23.19 29.32
CA VAL A 50 6.65 -24.36 28.42
C VAL A 50 5.19 -24.75 28.17
N HIS A 51 4.33 -24.60 29.19
CA HIS A 51 2.92 -24.90 29.11
C HIS A 51 2.08 -23.63 29.09
N LYS A 52 0.87 -23.73 28.53
CA LYS A 52 -0.07 -22.61 28.36
C LYS A 52 -0.43 -21.85 29.65
N ASN A 53 -0.26 -22.47 30.82
CA ASN A 53 -0.63 -21.92 32.12
C ASN A 53 0.59 -21.52 32.96
N ASP A 54 1.79 -21.55 32.38
CA ASP A 54 3.01 -21.14 33.09
C ASP A 54 3.07 -19.61 33.18
N ALA A 55 3.58 -19.10 34.30
CA ALA A 55 3.91 -17.68 34.42
C ALA A 55 5.08 -17.34 33.48
N THR A 56 4.96 -16.25 32.72
CA THR A 56 6.03 -15.81 31.81
C THR A 56 7.00 -14.87 32.51
N ASN A 57 8.25 -14.88 32.05
CA ASN A 57 9.23 -13.84 32.39
C ASN A 57 9.24 -12.73 31.30
N LYS A 58 9.88 -11.60 31.61
CA LYS A 58 9.96 -10.45 30.68
C LYS A 58 10.77 -10.78 29.42
N ALA A 59 11.87 -11.52 29.57
CA ALA A 59 12.75 -11.85 28.44
C ALA A 59 12.02 -12.63 27.34
N TYR A 60 11.17 -13.58 27.72
CA TYR A 60 10.32 -14.34 26.79
C TYR A 60 9.32 -13.44 26.06
N VAL A 61 8.68 -12.50 26.76
CA VAL A 61 7.72 -11.57 26.14
C VAL A 61 8.44 -10.63 25.19
N ASP A 62 9.59 -10.07 25.60
CA ASP A 62 10.39 -9.18 24.77
C ASP A 62 10.87 -9.88 23.48
N SER A 63 11.33 -11.14 23.57
CA SER A 63 11.79 -11.88 22.38
C SER A 63 10.64 -12.14 21.41
N LYS A 64 9.45 -12.51 21.91
CA LYS A 64 8.27 -12.71 21.06
C LYS A 64 7.77 -11.41 20.45
N LEU A 65 7.86 -10.30 21.19
CA LEU A 65 7.55 -8.99 20.64
C LEU A 65 8.51 -8.60 19.52
N GLU A 66 9.81 -8.86 19.67
CA GLU A 66 10.79 -8.54 18.64
C GLU A 66 10.62 -9.39 17.38
N GLU A 67 10.30 -10.68 17.52
CA GLU A 67 9.89 -11.55 16.40
C GLU A 67 8.70 -10.93 15.62
N LEU A 68 7.68 -10.43 16.32
CA LEU A 68 6.53 -9.76 15.70
C LEU A 68 6.92 -8.44 15.03
N ARG A 69 7.79 -7.64 15.65
CA ARG A 69 8.25 -6.35 15.09
C ARG A 69 9.05 -6.54 13.80
N HIS A 70 9.89 -7.56 13.73
CA HIS A 70 10.61 -7.88 12.49
C HIS A 70 9.67 -8.26 11.35
N ALA A 71 8.62 -9.05 11.64
CA ALA A 71 7.60 -9.40 10.64
C ALA A 71 6.81 -8.17 10.16
N ASP A 72 6.45 -7.27 11.07
CA ASP A 72 5.74 -6.03 10.76
C ASP A 72 6.58 -5.09 9.88
N ASN A 73 7.85 -4.90 10.24
CA ASN A 73 8.79 -4.08 9.46
C ASN A 73 8.99 -4.61 8.04
N SER A 74 9.09 -5.93 7.87
CA SER A 74 9.19 -6.55 6.53
C SER A 74 7.93 -6.31 5.70
N THR A 75 6.75 -6.38 6.32
CA THR A 75 5.47 -6.14 5.65
C THR A 75 5.37 -4.67 5.22
N LYS A 76 5.75 -3.74 6.10
CA LYS A 76 5.76 -2.31 5.81
C LYS A 76 6.67 -1.96 4.63
N ALA A 77 7.89 -2.51 4.60
CA ALA A 77 8.83 -2.28 3.49
C ALA A 77 8.25 -2.73 2.13
N TYR A 78 7.56 -3.88 2.09
CA TYR A 78 6.90 -4.35 0.88
C TYR A 78 5.75 -3.42 0.45
N VAL A 79 4.95 -2.92 1.40
CA VAL A 79 3.87 -1.97 1.13
C VAL A 79 4.41 -0.65 0.56
N GLU A 80 5.49 -0.10 1.12
CA GLU A 80 6.12 1.13 0.64
C GLU A 80 6.60 1.00 -0.82
N VAL A 81 7.22 -0.14 -1.18
CA VAL A 81 7.64 -0.44 -2.56
C VAL A 81 6.45 -0.53 -3.51
N LEU A 82 5.37 -1.20 -3.10
CA LEU A 82 4.15 -1.29 -3.91
C LEU A 82 3.52 0.08 -4.13
N GLN A 83 3.45 0.93 -3.11
CA GLN A 83 2.92 2.29 -3.20
C GLN A 83 3.72 3.14 -4.20
N GLY A 84 5.05 3.08 -4.13
CA GLY A 84 5.91 3.78 -5.09
C GLY A 84 5.67 3.31 -6.53
N THR A 85 5.50 1.99 -6.73
CA THR A 85 5.21 1.41 -8.06
C THR A 85 3.84 1.86 -8.58
N ILE A 86 2.82 1.87 -7.73
CA ILE A 86 1.48 2.36 -8.06
C ILE A 86 1.52 3.82 -8.49
N GLN A 87 2.23 4.68 -7.75
CA GLN A 87 2.33 6.10 -8.08
C GLN A 87 2.95 6.33 -9.47
N ILE A 88 4.00 5.56 -9.81
CA ILE A 88 4.62 5.62 -11.14
C ILE A 88 3.61 5.22 -12.22
N MET A 89 2.83 4.15 -11.99
CA MET A 89 1.79 3.72 -12.94
C MET A 89 0.71 4.78 -13.12
N GLU A 90 0.24 5.41 -12.04
CA GLU A 90 -0.76 6.48 -12.10
C GLU A 90 -0.26 7.69 -12.90
N ASN A 91 1.00 8.08 -12.71
CA ASN A 91 1.62 9.16 -13.48
C ASN A 91 1.69 8.80 -14.97
N HIS A 92 2.08 7.57 -15.31
CA HIS A 92 2.11 7.10 -16.69
C HIS A 92 0.73 7.08 -17.34
N ILE A 93 -0.29 6.57 -16.63
CA ILE A 93 -1.68 6.54 -17.09
C ILE A 93 -2.18 7.97 -17.37
N THR A 94 -1.90 8.90 -16.45
CA THR A 94 -2.28 10.31 -16.61
C THR A 94 -1.67 10.92 -17.87
N SER A 95 -0.35 10.76 -18.08
CA SER A 95 0.32 11.27 -19.27
C SER A 95 -0.22 10.65 -20.58
N ILE A 96 -0.53 9.35 -20.56
CA ILE A 96 -1.14 8.68 -21.72
C ILE A 96 -2.51 9.28 -22.02
N ASN A 97 -3.34 9.50 -21.00
CA ASN A 97 -4.68 10.06 -21.17
C ASN A 97 -4.64 11.50 -21.71
N GLU A 98 -3.75 12.34 -21.21
CA GLU A 98 -3.55 13.70 -21.73
C GLU A 98 -3.14 13.70 -23.21
N ARG A 99 -2.20 12.81 -23.57
CA ARG A 99 -1.76 12.65 -24.97
C ARG A 99 -2.90 12.15 -25.86
N LEU A 100 -3.69 11.19 -25.38
CA LEU A 100 -4.84 10.68 -26.12
C LEU A 100 -5.87 11.78 -26.35
N TYR A 101 -6.19 12.56 -25.32
CA TYR A 101 -7.11 13.69 -25.41
C TYR A 101 -6.67 14.72 -26.44
N ALA A 102 -5.38 15.09 -26.45
CA ALA A 102 -4.82 16.01 -27.44
C ALA A 102 -4.94 15.47 -28.88
N VAL A 103 -4.70 14.17 -29.09
CA VAL A 103 -4.90 13.56 -30.41
C VAL A 103 -6.37 13.62 -30.82
N THR A 104 -7.27 13.25 -29.92
CA THR A 104 -8.71 13.13 -30.21
C THR A 104 -9.37 14.48 -30.47
N LEU A 105 -9.05 15.52 -29.69
CA LEU A 105 -9.75 16.80 -29.80
C LEU A 105 -9.09 17.81 -30.73
N GLU A 106 -7.79 17.73 -30.95
CA GLU A 106 -7.08 18.72 -31.76
C GLU A 106 -6.67 18.15 -33.12
N LYS A 107 -5.94 17.02 -33.09
CA LYS A 107 -5.31 16.49 -34.30
C LYS A 107 -6.29 15.86 -35.26
N ILE A 108 -7.19 14.99 -34.76
CA ILE A 108 -8.18 14.32 -35.62
C ILE A 108 -9.08 15.35 -36.33
N PRO A 109 -9.71 16.32 -35.64
CA PRO A 109 -10.58 17.30 -36.31
C PRO A 109 -9.83 18.19 -37.31
N SER A 110 -8.57 18.56 -37.01
CA SER A 110 -7.74 19.31 -37.95
C SER A 110 -7.48 18.52 -39.23
N ILE A 111 -7.17 17.23 -39.13
CA ILE A 111 -6.98 16.35 -40.28
C ILE A 111 -8.29 16.18 -41.06
N GLU A 112 -9.42 15.97 -40.38
CA GLU A 112 -10.74 15.85 -41.03
C GLU A 112 -11.09 17.12 -41.82
N LYS A 113 -10.84 18.30 -41.25
CA LYS A 113 -11.01 19.58 -41.95
C LYS A 113 -10.14 19.66 -43.21
N GLN A 114 -8.86 19.33 -43.11
CA GLN A 114 -7.94 19.35 -44.25
C GLN A 114 -8.37 18.40 -45.38
N ILE A 115 -8.89 17.22 -45.03
CA ILE A 115 -9.42 16.25 -46.01
C ILE A 115 -10.67 16.82 -46.68
N ASN A 116 -11.60 17.37 -45.91
CA ASN A 116 -12.84 17.95 -46.45
C ASN A 116 -12.56 19.13 -47.37
N ASP A 117 -11.64 20.02 -46.99
CA ASP A 117 -11.21 21.16 -47.82
C ASP A 117 -10.57 20.69 -49.13
N SER A 118 -9.73 19.63 -49.06
CA SER A 118 -9.09 19.04 -50.24
C SER A 118 -10.11 18.40 -51.17
N ASN A 119 -11.10 17.67 -50.64
CA ASN A 119 -12.18 17.08 -51.42
C ASN A 119 -13.05 18.15 -52.09
N SER A 120 -13.38 19.22 -51.37
CA SER A 120 -14.13 20.37 -51.91
C SER A 120 -13.40 21.00 -53.10
N TYR A 121 -12.09 21.24 -52.95
CA TYR A 121 -11.25 21.75 -54.03
C TYR A 121 -11.23 20.85 -55.27
N MET A 122 -11.09 19.54 -55.08
CA MET A 122 -11.10 18.59 -56.19
C MET A 122 -12.45 18.56 -56.92
N MET A 123 -13.55 18.64 -56.19
CA MET A 123 -14.89 18.71 -56.78
C MET A 123 -15.11 20.00 -57.58
N GLU A 124 -14.54 21.13 -57.14
CA GLU A 124 -14.60 22.40 -57.87
C GLU A 124 -13.78 22.32 -59.18
N LEU A 125 -12.57 21.75 -59.13
CA LEU A 125 -11.77 21.51 -60.33
C LEU A 125 -12.48 20.60 -61.34
N LEU A 126 -13.07 19.49 -60.87
CA LEU A 126 -13.80 18.56 -61.75
C LEU A 126 -14.99 19.24 -62.44
N LYS A 127 -15.76 20.05 -61.71
CA LYS A 127 -16.85 20.86 -62.30
C LYS A 127 -16.31 21.77 -63.41
N THR A 128 -15.25 22.55 -63.12
CA THR A 128 -14.67 23.46 -64.11
C THR A 128 -14.12 22.73 -65.35
N SER A 129 -13.65 21.49 -65.22
CA SER A 129 -13.15 20.69 -66.34
C SER A 129 -14.25 20.07 -67.20
N ASN A 130 -15.44 19.88 -66.65
CA ASN A 130 -16.57 19.22 -67.30
C ASN A 130 -17.56 20.23 -67.94
N GLU A 131 -17.44 21.51 -67.59
CA GLU A 131 -18.13 22.61 -68.25
C GLU A 131 -17.45 22.89 -69.61
N ASN A 132 -18.23 23.20 -70.67
CA ASN A 132 -17.75 23.56 -72.01
C ASN A 132 -17.05 24.93 -72.03
N ILE A 133 -16.05 25.11 -71.16
CA ILE A 133 -15.25 26.33 -71.01
C ILE A 133 -14.18 26.33 -72.10
N LYS A 134 -13.96 27.48 -72.73
CA LYS A 134 -12.89 27.61 -73.72
C LYS A 134 -11.53 27.37 -73.04
N PRO A 135 -10.58 26.69 -73.69
CA PRO A 135 -9.29 26.35 -73.07
C PRO A 135 -8.52 27.52 -72.43
N ALA A 136 -8.67 28.73 -72.97
CA ALA A 136 -8.06 29.95 -72.43
C ALA A 136 -8.65 30.40 -71.08
N GLU A 137 -9.96 30.22 -70.86
CA GLU A 137 -10.67 30.61 -69.63
C GLU A 137 -10.49 29.56 -68.52
N MET A 138 -10.23 28.30 -68.92
CA MET A 138 -10.01 27.18 -67.99
C MET A 138 -8.74 27.36 -67.15
N TRP A 139 -7.65 27.85 -67.75
CA TRP A 139 -6.39 28.08 -67.03
C TRP A 139 -6.50 29.18 -65.96
N ASP A 140 -7.24 30.25 -66.23
CA ASP A 140 -7.48 31.32 -65.26
C ASP A 140 -8.37 30.87 -64.09
N ALA A 141 -9.37 30.02 -64.36
CA ALA A 141 -10.20 29.40 -63.34
C ALA A 141 -9.37 28.49 -62.41
N ILE A 142 -8.52 27.62 -62.98
CA ILE A 142 -7.63 26.72 -62.21
C ILE A 142 -6.63 27.53 -61.35
N LYS A 143 -6.12 28.65 -61.86
CA LYS A 143 -5.18 29.52 -61.12
C LYS A 143 -5.86 30.17 -59.91
N LYS A 144 -7.06 30.75 -60.07
CA LYS A 144 -7.85 31.31 -58.97
C LYS A 144 -8.18 30.28 -57.89
N LEU A 145 -8.44 29.04 -58.29
CA LEU A 145 -8.69 27.94 -57.35
C LEU A 145 -7.43 27.60 -56.54
N LYS A 146 -6.25 27.53 -57.18
CA LYS A 146 -4.98 27.30 -56.48
C LYS A 146 -4.66 28.40 -55.47
N GLU A 147 -4.92 29.66 -55.83
CA GLU A 147 -4.73 30.82 -54.94
C GLU A 147 -5.65 30.76 -53.71
N LYS A 148 -6.92 30.35 -53.87
CA LYS A 148 -7.85 30.11 -52.75
C LYS A 148 -7.35 29.05 -51.76
N LYS A 149 -6.76 27.95 -52.25
CA LYS A 149 -6.27 26.83 -51.42
C LYS A 149 -5.05 27.22 -50.57
N ILE A 150 -4.17 28.08 -51.08
CA ILE A 150 -2.96 28.52 -50.34
C ILE A 150 -3.36 29.32 -49.09
N ILE A 151 -4.47 30.05 -49.13
CA ILE A 151 -4.97 30.87 -48.02
C ILE A 151 -5.61 29.99 -46.93
N SER A 152 -6.32 28.90 -47.28
CA SER A 152 -7.01 28.06 -46.29
C SER A 152 -6.10 27.10 -45.50
N ILE A 153 -4.91 26.77 -46.03
CA ILE A 153 -3.93 25.88 -45.37
C ILE A 153 -3.04 26.64 -44.37
N SER A 154 -2.99 27.98 -44.47
CA SER A 154 -2.11 28.84 -43.67
C SER A 154 -2.73 29.38 -42.38
N THR A 155 -3.97 28.98 -42.04
CA THR A 155 -4.76 29.47 -40.90
C THR A 155 -5.37 28.32 -40.10
#